data_AF-A0A9N9R687-F1
#
_entry.id   AF-A0A9N9R687-F1
#
_cell.length_a   1.000
_cell.length_b   1.000
_cell.length_c   1.000
_cell.angle_alpha   90.00
_cell.angle_beta   90.00
_cell.angle_gamma   90.00
#
_symmetry.space_group_name_H-M   'P 1'
#
loop_
_entity.id
_entity.type
_entity.pdbx_description
1 polymer ?
#
loop_
_entity_poly.entity_id
_entity_poly.type
_entity_poly.pdbx_seq_one_letter_code
_entity_poly.pdbx_strand_id
1 'polypeptide(L)'
;MGVPQSSILGPFPRPILIGLLTECKIHKYVSHFVAEGIMQLFKKIVGDRLRMRFSILLVLSALAIIQASVINAPTSRANLNVGYVTAGDRLLYSTYVSRPAMVNAVQRQDLVYRGSIGTRISAINATEVGVSQFASAWVIAGGIRANNVTIRFQSAVGRGYYYNVNIWGR
;
A
#
# COMPACT_ATOMS: atom_id res chain seq x y z
N MET A 1 19.01 13.96 -77.96
CA MET A 1 19.13 13.27 -79.26
C MET A 1 20.42 12.49 -79.23
N GLY A 2 20.48 11.19 -79.38
CA GLY A 2 19.46 10.19 -79.60
C GLY A 2 20.19 8.88 -79.87
N VAL A 3 19.59 7.79 -79.41
CA VAL A 3 19.63 6.46 -80.04
C VAL A 3 21.03 5.77 -79.97
N PRO A 4 21.15 4.46 -80.22
CA PRO A 4 20.87 3.42 -79.22
C PRO A 4 21.82 2.19 -79.24
N GLN A 5 21.48 1.20 -78.40
CA GLN A 5 21.38 -0.25 -78.67
C GLN A 5 22.62 -1.14 -78.94
N SER A 6 22.72 -2.14 -78.06
CA SER A 6 22.77 -3.60 -78.27
C SER A 6 23.63 -4.27 -79.37
N SER A 7 24.40 -5.28 -78.96
CA SER A 7 24.54 -6.60 -79.62
C SER A 7 25.03 -7.63 -78.57
N ILE A 8 24.26 -8.68 -78.24
CA ILE A 8 24.28 -10.08 -78.76
C ILE A 8 25.47 -10.96 -78.29
N LEU A 9 25.13 -11.85 -77.33
CA LEU A 9 25.46 -13.28 -77.12
C LEU A 9 26.76 -13.92 -77.65
N GLY A 10 27.39 -14.68 -76.74
CA GLY A 10 28.30 -15.80 -77.06
C GLY A 10 28.80 -16.55 -75.80
N PRO A 11 29.22 -17.83 -75.87
CA PRO A 11 29.07 -18.85 -74.82
C PRO A 11 30.36 -19.25 -74.05
N PHE A 12 30.18 -20.02 -72.95
CA PHE A 12 31.20 -20.77 -72.15
C PHE A 12 32.15 -21.65 -73.00
N PRO A 13 33.32 -22.21 -72.53
CA PRO A 13 33.80 -22.49 -71.15
C PRO A 13 35.34 -22.36 -70.83
N ARG A 14 35.68 -22.31 -69.52
CA ARG A 14 36.82 -22.88 -68.69
C ARG A 14 38.21 -23.26 -69.30
N PRO A 15 39.35 -23.44 -68.54
CA PRO A 15 39.58 -23.37 -67.07
C PRO A 15 41.02 -22.89 -66.57
N ILE A 16 41.24 -23.03 -65.24
CA ILE A 16 42.48 -23.36 -64.46
C ILE A 16 43.38 -22.24 -63.85
N LEU A 17 43.52 -22.36 -62.51
CA LEU A 17 44.71 -22.17 -61.66
C LEU A 17 44.91 -20.81 -60.94
N ILE A 18 44.31 -20.66 -59.75
CA ILE A 18 44.87 -19.80 -58.68
C ILE A 18 44.69 -20.53 -57.34
N GLY A 19 45.71 -21.29 -56.93
CA GLY A 19 45.87 -21.80 -55.57
C GLY A 19 47.15 -21.20 -54.99
N LEU A 20 47.05 -20.61 -53.79
CA LEU A 20 48.09 -20.34 -52.75
C LEU A 20 47.99 -19.00 -52.01
N LEU A 21 47.06 -18.09 -52.34
CA LEU A 21 46.87 -16.83 -51.60
C LEU A 21 45.62 -16.79 -50.68
N THR A 22 44.90 -17.91 -50.55
CA THR A 22 43.59 -17.93 -49.89
C THR A 22 43.66 -18.26 -48.39
N GLU A 23 44.68 -18.98 -47.91
CA GLU A 23 44.62 -19.53 -46.54
C GLU A 23 44.96 -18.54 -45.41
N CYS A 24 45.84 -17.56 -45.63
CA CYS A 24 46.24 -16.65 -44.55
C CYS A 24 45.18 -15.57 -44.22
N LYS A 25 44.30 -15.22 -45.18
CA LYS A 25 43.30 -14.15 -45.02
C LYS A 25 42.01 -14.62 -44.34
N ILE A 26 41.68 -15.91 -44.46
CA ILE A 26 40.44 -16.49 -43.91
C ILE A 26 40.50 -16.57 -42.37
N HIS A 27 41.64 -16.92 -41.78
CA HIS A 27 41.76 -17.06 -40.32
C HIS A 27 41.61 -15.74 -39.55
N LYS A 28 42.05 -14.62 -40.14
CA LYS A 28 41.93 -13.28 -39.53
C LYS A 28 40.51 -12.71 -39.65
N TYR A 29 39.80 -13.03 -40.73
CA TYR A 29 38.41 -12.59 -40.94
C TYR A 29 37.42 -13.35 -40.06
N VAL A 30 37.59 -14.67 -39.88
CA VAL A 30 36.71 -15.48 -39.04
C VAL A 30 36.82 -15.09 -37.57
N SER A 31 38.03 -14.82 -37.06
CA SER A 31 38.23 -14.39 -35.67
C SER A 31 37.65 -13.01 -35.37
N HIS A 32 37.77 -12.05 -36.31
CA HIS A 32 37.20 -10.71 -36.14
C HIS A 32 35.67 -10.70 -36.24
N PHE A 33 35.10 -11.52 -37.14
CA PHE A 33 33.65 -11.63 -37.30
C PHE A 33 32.97 -12.33 -36.11
N VAL A 34 33.62 -13.34 -35.53
CA VAL A 34 33.13 -14.03 -34.33
C VAL A 34 33.21 -13.12 -33.10
N ALA A 35 34.26 -12.31 -32.94
CA ALA A 35 34.38 -11.36 -31.83
C ALA A 35 33.34 -10.23 -31.89
N GLU A 36 33.12 -9.64 -33.06
CA GLU A 36 32.09 -8.61 -33.29
C GLU A 36 30.68 -9.17 -33.01
N GLY A 37 30.38 -10.38 -33.51
CA GLY A 37 29.09 -11.04 -33.31
C GLY A 37 28.81 -11.36 -31.82
N ILE A 38 29.80 -11.88 -31.10
CA ILE A 38 29.67 -12.16 -29.66
C ILE A 38 29.49 -10.85 -28.88
N MET A 39 30.21 -9.79 -29.23
CA MET A 39 30.13 -8.51 -28.52
C MET A 39 28.78 -7.79 -28.74
N GLN A 40 28.20 -7.91 -29.95
CA GLN A 40 26.86 -7.40 -30.24
C GLN A 40 25.77 -8.21 -29.51
N LEU A 41 25.93 -9.53 -29.46
CA LEU A 41 25.02 -10.42 -28.71
C LEU A 41 25.08 -10.15 -27.21
N PHE A 42 26.28 -9.92 -26.66
CA PHE A 42 26.50 -9.60 -25.25
C PHE A 42 25.91 -8.24 -24.88
N LYS A 43 26.12 -7.20 -25.70
CA LYS A 43 25.49 -5.87 -25.53
C LYS A 43 23.97 -5.94 -25.53
N LYS A 44 23.38 -6.75 -26.41
CA LYS A 44 21.92 -6.94 -26.49
C LYS A 44 21.37 -7.68 -25.27
N ILE A 45 22.00 -8.79 -24.88
CA ILE A 45 21.58 -9.61 -23.71
C ILE A 45 21.75 -8.85 -22.39
N VAL A 46 22.85 -8.09 -22.23
CA VAL A 46 23.09 -7.27 -21.03
C VAL A 46 22.17 -6.05 -21.01
N GLY A 47 21.97 -5.39 -22.15
CA GLY A 47 21.06 -4.23 -22.28
C GLY A 47 19.62 -4.57 -21.94
N ASP A 48 19.09 -5.69 -22.44
CA ASP A 48 17.70 -6.10 -22.19
C ASP A 48 17.47 -6.55 -20.74
N ARG A 49 18.45 -7.24 -20.13
CA ARG A 49 18.39 -7.57 -18.69
C ARG A 49 18.55 -6.36 -17.78
N LEU A 50 19.34 -5.37 -18.17
CA LEU A 50 19.52 -4.14 -17.39
C LEU A 50 18.27 -3.26 -17.47
N ARG A 51 17.65 -3.16 -18.65
CA ARG A 51 16.39 -2.43 -18.89
C ARG A 51 15.23 -3.00 -18.09
N MET A 52 15.10 -4.32 -18.00
CA MET A 52 14.05 -5.00 -17.21
C MET A 52 14.21 -4.77 -15.70
N ARG A 53 15.45 -4.72 -15.20
CA ARG A 53 15.74 -4.45 -13.78
C ARG A 53 15.46 -2.99 -13.41
N PHE A 54 15.80 -2.04 -14.29
CA PHE A 54 15.50 -0.63 -14.08
C PHE A 54 13.99 -0.34 -14.10
N SER A 55 13.23 -0.99 -14.98
CA SER A 55 11.76 -0.82 -14.99
C SER A 55 11.09 -1.43 -13.75
N ILE A 56 11.56 -2.58 -13.26
CA ILE A 56 11.06 -3.15 -11.98
C ILE A 56 11.36 -2.20 -10.81
N LEU A 57 12.57 -1.63 -10.74
CA LEU A 57 12.94 -0.68 -9.68
C LEU A 57 12.11 0.61 -9.74
N LEU A 58 11.83 1.13 -10.94
CA LEU A 58 10.95 2.29 -11.14
C LEU A 58 9.53 2.01 -10.65
N VAL A 59 8.96 0.86 -11.01
CA VAL A 59 7.61 0.45 -10.57
C VAL A 59 7.55 0.26 -9.06
N LEU A 60 8.57 -0.34 -8.44
CA LEU A 60 8.63 -0.48 -6.97
C LEU A 60 8.71 0.87 -6.26
N SER A 61 9.51 1.81 -6.78
CA SER A 61 9.63 3.15 -6.19
C SER A 61 8.32 3.94 -6.27
N ALA A 62 7.58 3.82 -7.39
CA ALA A 62 6.28 4.47 -7.55
C ALA A 62 5.24 3.90 -6.58
N LEU A 63 5.26 2.59 -6.32
CA LEU A 63 4.35 1.94 -5.38
C LEU A 63 4.62 2.35 -3.91
N ALA A 64 5.89 2.54 -3.55
CA ALA A 64 6.28 2.98 -2.20
C ALA A 64 5.82 4.42 -1.89
N ILE A 65 5.81 5.31 -2.89
CA ILE A 65 5.36 6.71 -2.72
C ILE A 65 3.86 6.77 -2.42
N ILE A 66 3.05 5.86 -2.99
CA ILE A 66 1.59 5.83 -2.78
C ILE A 66 1.22 5.38 -1.35
N GLN A 67 2.04 4.54 -0.71
CA GLN A 67 1.78 4.08 0.66
C GLN A 67 2.11 5.14 1.72
N ALA A 68 3.00 6.09 1.41
CA ALA A 68 3.38 7.17 2.32
C ALA A 68 2.28 8.25 2.48
N SER A 69 1.29 8.29 1.59
CA SER A 69 0.14 9.19 1.67
C SER A 69 -1.07 8.59 2.38
N VAL A 70 -0.91 7.50 3.15
CA VAL A 70 -1.91 7.14 4.16
C VAL A 70 -1.83 8.21 5.26
N ILE A 71 -2.47 9.34 4.98
CA ILE A 71 -2.85 10.29 6.00
C ILE A 71 -3.70 9.48 6.96
N ASN A 72 -3.17 9.21 8.15
CA ASN A 72 -3.97 8.82 9.30
C ASN A 72 -4.90 10.00 9.57
N ALA A 73 -5.97 10.13 8.79
CA ALA A 73 -7.12 10.90 9.21
C ALA A 73 -7.44 10.36 10.60
N PRO A 74 -7.56 11.20 11.64
CA PRO A 74 -8.11 10.72 12.89
C PRO A 74 -9.45 10.12 12.49
N THR A 75 -9.55 8.79 12.55
CA THR A 75 -10.83 8.13 12.36
C THR A 75 -11.68 8.75 13.44
N SER A 76 -12.60 9.63 13.04
CA SER A 76 -13.65 10.16 13.88
C SER A 76 -14.50 8.95 14.23
N ARG A 77 -14.00 8.12 15.14
CA ARG A 77 -14.68 6.96 15.65
C ARG A 77 -15.73 7.56 16.56
N ALA A 78 -16.87 7.90 15.95
CA ALA A 78 -18.07 8.27 16.66
C ALA A 78 -18.34 7.23 17.75
N ASN A 79 -18.14 5.95 17.43
CA ASN A 79 -18.37 4.85 18.36
C ASN A 79 -17.06 4.28 18.92
N LEU A 80 -17.02 4.08 20.23
CA LEU A 80 -15.98 3.33 20.92
C LEU A 80 -16.39 1.86 20.99
N ASN A 81 -15.58 0.96 20.46
CA ASN A 81 -15.75 -0.48 20.66
C ASN A 81 -14.38 -1.08 20.96
N VAL A 82 -14.21 -1.58 22.18
CA VAL A 82 -12.95 -2.12 22.68
C VAL A 82 -13.21 -3.45 23.35
N GLY A 83 -12.42 -4.47 23.00
CA GLY A 83 -12.59 -5.81 23.53
C GLY A 83 -13.69 -6.61 22.84
N TYR A 84 -14.03 -7.76 23.42
CA TYR A 84 -15.01 -8.69 22.88
C TYR A 84 -15.86 -9.25 24.02
N VAL A 85 -17.17 -9.36 23.78
CA VAL A 85 -18.09 -10.01 24.71
C VAL A 85 -18.03 -11.51 24.45
N THR A 86 -17.72 -12.28 25.50
CA THR A 86 -17.61 -13.74 25.44
C THR A 86 -18.72 -14.42 26.22
N ALA A 87 -18.95 -15.71 25.95
CA ALA A 87 -19.92 -16.50 26.71
C ALA A 87 -19.54 -16.54 28.20
N GLY A 88 -20.45 -16.08 29.07
CA GLY A 88 -20.22 -15.94 30.51
C GLY A 88 -19.93 -14.51 30.98
N ASP A 89 -19.71 -13.57 30.07
CA ASP A 89 -19.67 -12.15 30.42
C ASP A 89 -21.09 -11.61 30.65
N ARG A 90 -21.21 -10.66 31.58
CA ARG A 90 -22.45 -9.96 31.92
C ARG A 90 -22.29 -8.46 31.74
N LEU A 91 -23.40 -7.78 31.52
CA LEU A 91 -23.45 -6.32 31.50
C LEU A 91 -23.20 -5.82 32.92
N LEU A 92 -22.06 -5.17 33.13
CA LEU A 92 -21.68 -4.63 34.43
C LEU A 92 -22.22 -3.21 34.63
N TYR A 93 -22.31 -2.45 33.54
CA TYR A 93 -22.74 -1.07 33.58
C TYR A 93 -23.35 -0.66 32.24
N SER A 94 -24.50 0.00 32.28
CA SER A 94 -25.12 0.63 31.13
C SER A 94 -25.63 2.00 31.50
N THR A 95 -25.27 3.02 30.73
CA THR A 95 -25.75 4.38 30.97
C THR A 95 -25.85 5.17 29.67
N TYR A 96 -26.69 6.20 29.70
CA TYR A 96 -26.77 7.18 28.63
C TYR A 96 -26.01 8.44 29.04
N VAL A 97 -25.14 8.92 28.15
CA VAL A 97 -24.41 10.17 28.34
C VAL A 97 -24.89 11.15 27.28
N SER A 98 -25.60 12.18 27.71
CA SER A 98 -26.08 13.25 26.84
C SER A 98 -25.51 14.59 27.26
N ARG A 99 -25.16 15.41 26.26
CA ARG A 99 -24.92 16.85 26.46
C ARG A 99 -25.60 17.64 25.35
N PRO A 100 -26.35 18.70 25.71
CA PRO A 100 -26.98 19.56 24.72
C PRO A 100 -25.93 20.38 23.98
N ALA A 101 -26.22 20.74 22.73
CA ALA A 101 -25.33 21.56 21.92
C ALA A 101 -25.09 22.93 22.57
N MET A 102 -23.83 23.36 22.57
CA MET A 102 -23.42 24.67 23.06
C MET A 102 -22.66 25.42 21.98
N VAL A 103 -23.14 26.61 21.63
CA VAL A 103 -22.59 27.44 20.54
C VAL A 103 -21.12 27.79 20.81
N ASN A 104 -20.28 27.63 19.78
CA ASN A 104 -18.85 27.97 19.80
C ASN A 104 -18.04 27.32 20.93
N ALA A 105 -18.53 26.21 21.50
CA ALA A 105 -17.87 25.49 22.57
C ALA A 105 -17.62 24.04 22.20
N VAL A 106 -16.52 23.48 22.72
CA VAL A 106 -16.25 22.04 22.75
C VAL A 106 -16.49 21.56 24.17
N GLN A 107 -17.43 20.64 24.32
CA GLN A 107 -17.77 20.05 25.61
C GLN A 107 -16.99 18.76 25.81
N ARG A 108 -16.54 18.53 27.03
CA ARG A 108 -15.86 17.29 27.44
C ARG A 108 -16.51 16.75 28.69
N GLN A 109 -16.67 15.43 28.75
CA GLN A 109 -17.14 14.74 29.94
C GLN A 109 -16.42 13.42 30.11
N ASP A 110 -16.03 13.14 31.35
CA ASP A 110 -15.44 11.88 31.72
C ASP A 110 -16.48 11.03 32.45
N LEU A 111 -16.65 9.81 31.98
CA LEU A 111 -17.44 8.77 32.62
C LEU A 111 -16.47 7.79 33.28
N VAL A 112 -16.56 7.67 34.60
CA VAL A 112 -15.74 6.75 35.37
C VAL A 112 -16.59 5.58 35.83
N TYR A 113 -16.21 4.38 35.42
CA TYR A 113 -16.72 3.14 35.99
C TYR A 113 -15.70 2.54 36.95
N ARG A 114 -16.16 2.16 38.14
CA ARG A 114 -15.37 1.48 39.16
C ARG A 114 -16.09 0.20 39.57
N GLY A 115 -15.58 -0.94 39.11
CA GLY A 115 -16.03 -2.26 39.51
C GLY A 115 -15.40 -2.71 40.83
N SER A 116 -15.91 -3.82 41.37
CA SER A 116 -15.35 -4.49 42.55
C SER A 116 -13.98 -5.11 42.25
N ILE A 117 -13.23 -5.50 43.29
CA ILE A 117 -11.87 -6.05 43.18
C ILE A 117 -11.87 -7.35 42.33
N GLY A 118 -12.94 -8.15 42.39
CA GLY A 118 -13.08 -9.38 41.62
C GLY A 118 -13.50 -9.18 40.17
N THR A 119 -14.08 -8.02 39.82
CA THR A 119 -14.61 -7.80 38.47
C THR A 119 -13.51 -7.53 37.45
N ARG A 120 -13.66 -8.09 36.25
CA ARG A 120 -12.76 -7.85 35.11
C ARG A 120 -13.56 -7.45 33.88
N ILE A 121 -13.26 -6.27 33.36
CA ILE A 121 -13.89 -5.72 32.16
C ILE A 121 -13.40 -6.51 30.94
N SER A 122 -14.32 -7.02 30.12
CA SER A 122 -14.02 -7.76 28.89
C SER A 122 -14.30 -6.96 27.62
N ALA A 123 -15.33 -6.10 27.64
CA ALA A 123 -15.66 -5.23 26.52
C ALA A 123 -16.23 -3.87 26.98
N ILE A 124 -15.98 -2.85 26.18
CA ILE A 124 -16.49 -1.50 26.36
C ILE A 124 -17.05 -1.02 25.03
N ASN A 125 -18.32 -0.65 25.04
CA ASN A 125 -19.05 -0.17 23.88
C ASN A 125 -19.63 1.20 24.23
N ALA A 126 -19.24 2.25 23.52
CA ALA A 126 -19.96 3.52 23.51
C ALA A 126 -20.46 3.77 22.09
N THR A 127 -21.77 3.67 21.91
CA THR A 127 -22.44 3.84 20.62
C THR A 127 -23.22 5.14 20.62
N GLU A 128 -22.97 5.97 19.63
CA GLU A 128 -23.77 7.17 19.42
C GLU A 128 -25.22 6.77 19.08
N VAL A 129 -26.18 7.48 19.66
CA VAL A 129 -27.61 7.18 19.51
C VAL A 129 -28.25 8.27 18.63
N GLY A 130 -28.83 7.85 17.51
CA GLY A 130 -29.48 8.75 16.55
C GLY A 130 -28.54 9.20 15.44
N VAL A 131 -28.70 10.46 14.99
CA VAL A 131 -27.84 11.06 13.97
C VAL A 131 -26.46 11.39 14.53
N SER A 132 -25.42 11.24 13.73
CA SER A 132 -24.07 11.55 14.22
C SER A 132 -23.89 13.04 14.47
N GLN A 133 -23.40 13.37 15.65
CA GLN A 133 -23.19 14.72 16.15
C GLN A 133 -21.70 15.10 16.09
N PHE A 134 -20.89 14.28 15.39
CA PHE A 134 -19.44 14.43 15.23
C PHE A 134 -18.69 14.48 16.57
N ALA A 135 -19.23 13.81 17.57
CA ALA A 135 -18.55 13.62 18.84
C ALA A 135 -17.60 12.41 18.76
N SER A 136 -16.66 12.37 19.70
CA SER A 136 -15.64 11.33 19.77
C SER A 136 -15.57 10.79 21.19
N ALA A 137 -15.43 9.48 21.31
CA ALA A 137 -15.32 8.77 22.58
C ALA A 137 -14.06 7.90 22.61
N TRP A 138 -13.29 7.98 23.70
CA TRP A 138 -12.09 7.15 23.87
C TRP A 138 -11.80 6.86 25.34
N VAL A 139 -11.09 5.76 25.59
CA VAL A 139 -10.63 5.40 26.94
C VAL A 139 -9.41 6.25 27.29
N ILE A 140 -9.42 6.88 28.46
CA ILE A 140 -8.28 7.67 28.97
C ILE A 140 -7.52 6.99 30.10
N ALA A 141 -8.17 6.06 30.83
CA ALA A 141 -7.56 5.31 31.92
C ALA A 141 -8.28 3.98 32.15
N GLY A 142 -7.54 2.99 32.68
CA GLY A 142 -8.06 1.64 32.89
C GLY A 142 -8.35 0.92 31.58
N GLY A 143 -9.45 0.15 31.53
CA GLY A 143 -9.93 -0.47 30.30
C GLY A 143 -10.10 -1.99 30.39
N ILE A 144 -9.83 -2.69 29.29
CA ILE A 144 -10.01 -4.14 29.20
C ILE A 144 -9.03 -4.85 30.15
N ARG A 145 -9.52 -5.90 30.82
CA ARG A 145 -8.85 -6.66 31.89
C ARG A 145 -8.59 -5.87 33.19
N ALA A 146 -8.97 -4.59 33.24
CA ALA A 146 -9.00 -3.82 34.49
C ALA A 146 -10.36 -3.97 35.18
N ASN A 147 -10.44 -3.52 36.44
CA ASN A 147 -11.70 -3.39 37.18
C ASN A 147 -12.28 -1.96 37.08
N ASN A 148 -11.54 -1.02 36.51
CA ASN A 148 -11.96 0.35 36.33
C ASN A 148 -11.75 0.79 34.88
N VAL A 149 -12.55 1.76 34.45
CA VAL A 149 -12.33 2.43 33.18
C VAL A 149 -12.81 3.86 33.27
N THR A 150 -12.06 4.77 32.65
CA THR A 150 -12.49 6.14 32.42
C THR A 150 -12.59 6.39 30.92
N ILE A 151 -13.78 6.78 30.49
CA ILE A 151 -14.10 7.07 29.09
C ILE A 151 -14.33 8.57 28.98
N ARG A 152 -13.62 9.22 28.06
CA ARG A 152 -13.82 10.63 27.73
C ARG A 152 -14.69 10.76 26.49
N PHE A 153 -15.69 11.60 26.60
CA PHE A 153 -16.54 12.07 25.51
C PHE A 153 -16.16 13.50 25.19
N GLN A 154 -16.04 13.82 23.89
CA GLN A 154 -15.78 15.17 23.41
C GLN A 154 -16.70 15.50 22.24
N SER A 155 -17.37 16.65 22.31
CA SER A 155 -18.20 17.16 21.21
C SER A 155 -17.37 17.82 20.10
N ALA A 156 -17.96 17.96 18.91
CA ALA A 156 -17.51 18.96 17.96
C ALA A 156 -17.91 20.38 18.41
N VAL A 157 -17.29 21.40 17.83
CA VAL A 157 -17.59 22.82 18.12
C VAL A 157 -19.05 23.11 17.77
N GLY A 158 -19.82 23.67 18.71
CA GLY A 158 -21.22 24.04 18.43
C GLY A 158 -22.19 22.85 18.38
N ARG A 159 -21.78 21.66 18.84
CA ARG A 159 -22.58 20.43 18.80
C ARG A 159 -22.73 19.82 20.20
N GLY A 160 -23.77 19.01 20.34
CA GLY A 160 -23.98 18.15 21.51
C GLY A 160 -23.46 16.74 21.25
N TYR A 161 -23.81 15.82 22.13
CA TYR A 161 -23.69 14.39 21.85
C TYR A 161 -24.70 13.57 22.63
N TYR A 162 -25.01 12.39 22.11
CA TYR A 162 -25.80 11.39 22.82
C TYR A 162 -25.24 9.99 22.62
N TYR A 163 -24.81 9.38 23.71
CA TYR A 163 -24.17 8.06 23.72
C TYR A 163 -24.90 7.09 24.62
N ASN A 164 -25.03 5.85 24.17
CA ASN A 164 -25.28 4.71 25.03
C ASN A 164 -23.95 3.99 25.31
N VAL A 165 -23.62 3.83 26.58
CA VAL A 165 -22.37 3.21 27.03
C VAL A 165 -22.70 1.91 27.74
N ASN A 166 -22.11 0.81 27.27
CA ASN A 166 -22.22 -0.51 27.84
C ASN A 166 -20.83 -1.05 28.18
N ILE A 167 -20.67 -1.54 29.41
CA ILE A 167 -19.43 -2.15 29.90
C ILE A 167 -19.75 -3.57 30.31
N TRP A 168 -19.03 -4.52 29.73
CA TRP A 168 -19.19 -5.96 29.93
C TRP A 168 -18.02 -6.53 30.70
N GLY A 169 -18.26 -7.62 31.42
CA GLY A 169 -17.21 -8.36 32.12
C GLY A 169 -17.74 -9.44 33.04
N ARG A 170 -16.86 -9.94 33.92
CA ARG A 170 -17.16 -11.02 34.88
C ARG A 170 -16.76 -10.64 36.28
#